data_AF-A0A355A6E7-F1
#
_entry.id   AF-A0A355A6E7-F1
#
_cell.length_a   1.000
_cell.length_b   1.000
_cell.length_c   1.000
_cell.angle_alpha   90.00
_cell.angle_beta   90.00
_cell.angle_gamma   90.00
#
_symmetry.space_group_name_H-M   'P 1'
#
loop_
_entity.id
_entity.type
_entity.pdbx_description
1 polymer ?
#
loop_
_entity_poly.entity_id
_entity_poly.type
_entity_poly.pdbx_seq_one_letter_code
_entity_poly.pdbx_strand_id
1 'polypeptide(L)'
;MRLLPGKLCKVPTKDIEFSTLLGNRCRLLTNHGLRPYTSTEEDIYELLAESKGKPDQFEICLGSNCMVFYKEFAKGKTPFFDKEPIEIEEFDGHYWVAEGKHRVCLAKMAGIEYISAYVTKLERDAYSCLSPFGQPGEYTAKHIIAWNKKTHIEGEAFFLWCTKNDPIFSAPSFSTNWLDSLHNTNGKFLKLIPGVEYKVVVEKTVKHRLFSSYEILDVSATVKISEDHMKTKIWLARFPAKELLPAKPPVNIVNNTIYRYGRWQDDHVKQLCDSYHHFV
;
A
#
# COMPACT_ATOMS: atom_id res chain seq x y z
N MET A 1 -16.81 1.44 14.21
CA MET A 1 -16.04 1.61 15.46
C MET A 1 -16.59 2.84 16.16
N ARG A 2 -17.06 2.75 17.42
CA ARG A 2 -17.47 3.96 18.16
C ARG A 2 -16.20 4.56 18.74
N LEU A 3 -15.74 5.68 18.17
CA LEU A 3 -14.62 6.44 18.72
C LEU A 3 -15.04 6.96 20.11
N LEU A 4 -14.24 6.66 21.13
CA LEU A 4 -14.37 7.37 22.41
C LEU A 4 -14.08 8.85 22.15
N PRO A 5 -14.76 9.80 22.83
CA PRO A 5 -14.44 11.21 22.66
C PRO A 5 -12.97 11.45 23.01
N GLY A 6 -12.24 12.05 22.08
CA GLY A 6 -10.82 12.29 22.24
C GLY A 6 -10.52 13.16 23.47
N LYS A 7 -9.42 12.88 24.15
CA LYS A 7 -8.96 13.66 25.30
C LYS A 7 -8.05 14.79 24.83
N LEU A 8 -8.25 16.00 25.36
CA LEU A 8 -7.34 17.12 25.09
C LEU A 8 -5.95 16.83 25.67
N CYS A 9 -4.94 16.80 24.81
CA CYS A 9 -3.55 16.49 25.16
C CYS A 9 -2.59 17.47 24.47
N LYS A 10 -1.42 17.67 25.09
CA LYS A 10 -0.24 18.17 24.37
C LYS A 10 0.51 16.97 23.81
N VAL A 11 0.65 16.91 22.50
CA VAL A 11 1.30 15.80 21.79
C VAL A 11 2.65 16.26 21.25
N PRO A 12 3.75 15.53 21.48
CA PRO A 12 5.02 15.86 20.88
C PRO A 12 4.93 15.71 19.36
N THR A 13 5.18 16.80 18.63
CA THR A 13 5.02 16.84 17.18
C THR A 13 5.91 15.85 16.43
N LYS A 14 7.05 15.48 17.03
CA LYS A 14 8.01 14.51 16.49
C LYS A 14 7.48 13.07 16.45
N ASP A 15 6.53 12.73 17.32
CA ASP A 15 6.02 11.36 17.49
C ASP A 15 4.77 11.10 16.62
N ILE A 16 4.26 12.16 15.99
CA ILE A 16 3.15 12.08 15.04
C ILE A 16 3.69 11.66 13.68
N GLU A 17 2.98 10.84 12.90
CA GLU A 17 3.35 10.54 11.50
C GLU A 17 3.03 11.69 10.54
N PHE A 18 3.68 11.72 9.37
CA PHE A 18 3.25 12.64 8.30
C PHE A 18 1.99 12.08 7.64
N SER A 19 0.99 12.93 7.44
CA SER A 19 -0.18 12.56 6.65
C SER A 19 0.14 12.71 5.16
N THR A 20 -0.12 11.66 4.38
CA THR A 20 -0.02 11.64 2.91
C THR A 20 -1.27 12.22 2.24
N LEU A 21 -2.38 12.29 2.96
CA LEU A 21 -3.67 12.81 2.49
C LEU A 21 -3.75 14.34 2.64
N LEU A 22 -2.73 15.04 2.16
CA LEU A 22 -2.76 16.51 2.10
C LEU A 22 -3.71 16.92 0.97
N GLY A 23 -4.50 17.98 1.15
CA GLY A 23 -5.41 18.45 0.10
C GLY A 23 -4.64 18.87 -1.15
N ASN A 24 -5.31 18.91 -2.32
CA ASN A 24 -4.71 19.26 -3.61
C ASN A 24 -4.04 20.66 -3.71
N ARG A 25 -4.19 21.50 -2.68
CA ARG A 25 -3.63 22.87 -2.63
C ARG A 25 -2.29 22.95 -1.91
N CYS A 26 -1.66 21.82 -1.60
CA CYS A 26 -0.35 21.83 -0.95
C CYS A 26 0.73 22.38 -1.87
N ARG A 27 1.19 23.62 -1.62
CA ARG A 27 2.21 24.28 -2.45
C ARG A 27 3.54 23.53 -2.49
N LEU A 28 3.91 22.88 -1.38
CA LEU A 28 5.11 22.04 -1.30
C LEU A 28 5.03 20.89 -2.30
N LEU A 29 3.95 20.11 -2.28
CA LEU A 29 3.77 19.00 -3.22
C LEU A 29 3.78 19.48 -4.67
N THR A 30 3.03 20.55 -4.97
CA THR A 30 2.94 21.06 -6.35
C THR A 30 4.27 21.58 -6.88
N ASN A 31 5.10 22.19 -6.03
CA ASN A 31 6.43 22.67 -6.43
C ASN A 31 7.37 21.52 -6.80
N HIS A 32 7.15 20.33 -6.26
CA HIS A 32 7.88 19.10 -6.61
C HIS A 32 7.17 18.25 -7.67
N GLY A 33 6.14 18.79 -8.33
CA GLY A 33 5.37 18.07 -9.34
C GLY A 33 4.47 16.96 -8.80
N LEU A 34 4.34 16.83 -7.47
CA LEU A 34 3.48 15.84 -6.83
C LEU A 34 2.05 16.36 -6.68
N ARG A 35 1.08 15.44 -6.76
CA ARG A 35 -0.34 15.73 -6.56
C ARG A 35 -0.96 14.63 -5.68
N PRO A 36 -1.67 14.99 -4.59
CA PRO A 36 -2.25 14.02 -3.66
C PRO A 36 -3.09 12.90 -4.28
N TYR A 37 -3.78 13.17 -5.38
CA TYR A 37 -4.70 12.21 -6.01
C TYR A 37 -4.07 11.37 -7.13
N THR A 38 -2.85 11.70 -7.58
CA THR A 38 -2.22 11.00 -8.72
C THR A 38 -0.81 10.52 -8.42
N SER A 39 -0.13 11.15 -7.46
CA SER A 39 1.15 10.67 -6.91
C SER A 39 0.92 9.57 -5.89
N THR A 40 1.91 8.71 -5.70
CA THR A 40 1.79 7.61 -4.73
C THR A 40 1.92 8.16 -3.31
N GLU A 41 1.34 7.44 -2.35
CA GLU A 41 1.51 7.81 -0.95
C GLU A 41 2.97 7.74 -0.52
N GLU A 42 3.72 6.81 -1.11
CA GLU A 42 5.16 6.65 -0.92
C GLU A 42 5.92 7.90 -1.36
N ASP A 43 5.71 8.40 -2.57
CA ASP A 43 6.37 9.61 -3.09
C ASP A 43 6.06 10.84 -2.21
N ILE A 44 4.79 10.99 -1.81
CA ILE A 44 4.34 12.09 -0.96
C ILE A 44 5.00 11.99 0.41
N TYR A 45 4.98 10.81 1.03
CA TYR A 45 5.54 10.60 2.35
C TYR A 45 7.05 10.87 2.38
N GLU A 46 7.78 10.35 1.39
CA GLU A 46 9.22 10.55 1.26
C GLU A 46 9.55 12.03 1.11
N LEU A 47 8.87 12.76 0.21
CA LEU A 47 9.08 14.20 0.07
C LEU A 47 8.85 14.93 1.40
N LEU A 48 7.78 14.62 2.13
CA LEU A 48 7.48 15.26 3.41
C LEU A 48 8.54 14.94 4.48
N ALA A 49 8.97 13.68 4.55
CA ALA A 49 10.00 13.23 5.48
C ALA A 49 11.35 13.90 5.19
N GLU A 50 11.75 13.97 3.92
CA GLU A 50 12.99 14.60 3.49
C GLU A 50 12.96 16.12 3.57
N SER A 51 11.79 16.74 3.47
CA SER A 51 11.63 18.20 3.58
C SER A 51 11.76 18.69 5.03
N LYS A 52 11.57 17.81 6.02
CA LYS A 52 11.62 18.16 7.44
C LYS A 52 12.95 18.84 7.80
N GLY A 53 12.86 20.06 8.34
CA GLY A 53 14.01 20.83 8.78
C GLY A 53 14.83 21.50 7.67
N LYS A 54 14.41 21.40 6.40
CA LYS A 54 15.05 22.09 5.27
C LYS A 54 14.47 23.50 5.08
N PRO A 55 15.28 24.58 5.19
CA PRO A 55 14.79 25.96 5.13
C PRO A 55 14.08 26.33 3.81
N ASP A 56 14.64 25.92 2.67
CA ASP A 56 14.07 26.13 1.33
C ASP A 56 12.68 25.49 1.18
N GLN A 57 12.50 24.28 1.71
CA GLN A 57 11.22 23.58 1.69
C GLN A 57 10.19 24.24 2.62
N PHE A 58 10.65 24.77 3.75
CA PHE A 58 9.82 25.52 4.66
C PHE A 58 9.34 26.84 4.05
N GLU A 59 10.21 27.58 3.34
CA GLU A 59 9.85 28.80 2.62
C GLU A 59 8.75 28.55 1.58
N ILE A 60 8.81 27.43 0.85
CA ILE A 60 7.74 27.03 -0.07
C ILE A 60 6.40 26.88 0.65
N CYS A 61 6.40 26.22 1.82
CA CYS A 61 5.19 26.10 2.63
C CYS A 61 4.65 27.47 3.04
N LEU A 62 5.52 28.37 3.50
CA LEU A 62 5.18 29.73 3.91
C LEU A 62 4.68 30.62 2.76
N GLY A 63 4.97 30.28 1.51
CA GLY A 63 4.34 30.93 0.35
C GLY A 63 2.85 30.60 0.16
N SER A 64 2.21 29.86 1.06
CA SER A 64 0.82 29.39 0.93
C SER A 64 -0.03 29.74 2.15
N ASN A 65 -1.26 29.21 2.22
CA ASN A 65 -2.13 29.32 3.40
C ASN A 65 -1.48 28.80 4.69
N CYS A 66 -0.43 27.98 4.59
CA CYS A 66 0.32 27.53 5.75
C CYS A 66 0.97 28.69 6.53
N MET A 67 1.25 29.84 5.91
CA MET A 67 1.73 31.03 6.62
C MET A 67 0.80 31.46 7.76
N VAL A 68 -0.51 31.32 7.57
CA VAL A 68 -1.50 31.69 8.59
C VAL A 68 -1.35 30.80 9.83
N PHE A 69 -1.13 29.49 9.63
CA PHE A 69 -0.87 28.56 10.71
C PHE A 69 0.47 28.87 11.40
N TYR A 70 1.53 29.17 10.64
CA TYR A 70 2.84 29.49 11.20
C TYR A 70 2.77 30.71 12.13
N LYS A 71 2.06 31.77 11.73
CA LYS A 71 1.88 32.99 12.55
C LYS A 71 1.22 32.71 13.90
N GLU A 72 0.30 31.75 13.98
CA GLU A 72 -0.33 31.37 15.25
C GLU A 72 0.59 30.49 16.10
N PHE A 73 1.30 29.54 15.48
CA PHE A 73 2.31 28.75 16.18
C PHE A 73 3.44 29.61 16.76
N ALA A 74 3.87 30.65 16.03
CA ALA A 74 4.87 31.61 16.49
C ALA A 74 4.42 32.40 17.74
N LYS A 75 3.10 32.49 17.99
CA LYS A 75 2.52 33.07 19.22
C LYS A 75 2.34 32.03 20.34
N GLY A 76 2.83 30.80 20.15
CA GLY A 76 2.65 29.68 21.07
C GLY A 76 1.23 29.08 21.05
N LYS A 77 0.43 29.32 19.99
CA LYS A 77 -0.95 28.85 19.88
C LYS A 77 -1.10 27.78 18.81
N THR A 78 -1.95 26.78 19.08
CA THR A 78 -2.35 25.83 18.03
C THR A 78 -3.40 26.52 17.14
N PRO A 79 -3.19 26.63 15.82
CA PRO A 79 -4.05 27.40 14.93
C PRO A 79 -5.49 26.86 14.86
N PHE A 80 -6.47 27.76 14.99
CA PHE A 80 -7.91 27.49 14.81
C PHE A 80 -8.51 26.40 15.71
N PHE A 81 -7.84 26.07 16.81
CA PHE A 81 -8.21 24.93 17.67
C PHE A 81 -9.66 24.98 18.17
N ASP A 82 -10.17 26.16 18.51
CA ASP A 82 -11.53 26.33 19.05
C ASP A 82 -12.64 26.09 18.00
N LYS A 83 -12.32 26.18 16.70
CA LYS A 83 -13.29 26.02 15.60
C LYS A 83 -13.13 24.68 14.90
N GLU A 84 -11.89 24.29 14.66
CA GLU A 84 -11.52 23.07 13.95
C GLU A 84 -10.38 22.45 14.74
N PRO A 85 -10.61 21.60 15.75
CA PRO A 85 -9.51 21.04 16.50
C PRO A 85 -8.60 20.15 15.63
N ILE A 86 -7.39 19.89 16.12
CA ILE A 86 -6.55 18.83 15.57
C ILE A 86 -7.00 17.54 16.25
N GLU A 87 -7.31 16.52 15.46
CA GLU A 87 -7.67 15.19 15.95
C GLU A 87 -6.56 14.21 15.61
N ILE A 88 -6.14 13.46 16.62
CA ILE A 88 -5.07 12.48 16.53
C ILE A 88 -5.60 11.15 17.04
N GLU A 89 -5.27 10.08 16.34
CA GLU A 89 -5.51 8.73 16.77
C GLU A 89 -4.21 8.15 17.36
N GLU A 90 -4.32 7.45 18.49
CA GLU A 90 -3.17 6.89 19.22
C GLU A 90 -3.31 5.40 19.47
N PHE A 91 -2.23 4.66 19.21
CA PHE A 91 -2.09 3.27 19.62
C PHE A 91 -0.65 3.00 20.07
N ASP A 92 -0.49 2.51 21.29
CA ASP A 92 0.81 2.15 21.90
C ASP A 92 1.91 3.22 21.75
N GLY A 93 1.54 4.50 21.92
CA GLY A 93 2.47 5.63 21.80
C GLY A 93 2.77 6.10 20.37
N HIS A 94 2.15 5.50 19.36
CA HIS A 94 2.18 5.96 17.97
C HIS A 94 0.98 6.88 17.69
N TYR A 95 1.20 7.95 16.91
CA TYR A 95 0.19 8.99 16.68
C TYR A 95 -0.03 9.25 15.17
N TRP A 96 -1.29 9.20 14.73
CA TRP A 96 -1.69 9.50 13.35
C TRP A 96 -2.68 10.66 13.30
N VAL A 97 -2.53 11.53 12.30
CA VAL A 97 -3.37 12.72 12.16
C VAL A 97 -4.65 12.37 11.42
N ALA A 98 -5.78 12.37 12.13
CA ALA A 98 -7.11 12.26 11.53
C ALA A 98 -7.52 13.62 10.93
N GLU A 99 -7.48 14.69 11.75
CA GLU A 99 -7.88 16.04 11.34
C GLU A 99 -6.80 17.10 11.61
N GLY A 100 -6.75 18.13 10.76
CA GLY A 100 -5.73 19.19 10.85
C GLY A 100 -4.37 18.85 10.23
N LYS A 101 -4.35 17.93 9.26
CA LYS A 101 -3.16 17.40 8.54
C LYS A 101 -2.11 18.47 8.18
N HIS A 102 -2.51 19.57 7.53
CA HIS A 102 -1.59 20.66 7.18
C HIS A 102 -1.00 21.40 8.38
N ARG A 103 -1.76 21.54 9.48
CA ARG A 103 -1.29 22.21 10.70
C ARG A 103 -0.22 21.38 11.39
N VAL A 104 -0.43 20.07 11.48
CA VAL A 104 0.58 19.14 12.01
C VAL A 104 1.81 19.08 11.12
N CYS A 105 1.62 18.96 9.80
CA CYS A 105 2.72 18.96 8.83
C CYS A 105 3.57 20.23 8.96
N LEU A 106 2.94 21.41 9.05
CA LEU A 106 3.66 22.66 9.22
C LEU A 106 4.35 22.76 10.58
N ALA A 107 3.70 22.33 11.67
CA ALA A 107 4.30 22.31 13.00
C ALA A 107 5.60 21.50 13.00
N LYS A 108 5.60 20.32 12.34
CA LYS A 108 6.80 19.50 12.13
C LYS A 108 7.88 20.23 11.35
N MET A 109 7.52 20.87 10.24
CA MET A 109 8.44 21.61 9.38
C MET A 109 9.07 22.80 10.10
N ALA A 110 8.28 23.49 10.93
CA ALA A 110 8.70 24.66 11.71
C ALA A 110 9.44 24.30 13.01
N GLY A 111 9.62 23.00 13.33
CA GLY A 111 10.29 22.57 14.56
C GLY A 111 9.49 22.85 15.84
N ILE A 112 8.16 22.97 15.75
CA ILE A 112 7.30 23.15 16.92
C ILE A 112 7.29 21.86 17.73
N GLU A 113 7.75 21.91 18.97
CA GLU A 113 7.94 20.71 19.81
C GLU A 113 6.62 20.01 20.18
N TYR A 114 5.57 20.78 20.47
CA TYR A 114 4.28 20.27 20.94
C TYR A 114 3.11 20.98 20.28
N ILE A 115 2.04 20.24 20.02
CA ILE A 115 0.74 20.78 19.60
C ILE A 115 -0.37 20.35 20.55
N SER A 116 -1.42 21.16 20.64
CA SER A 116 -2.66 20.76 21.31
C SER A 116 -3.54 19.97 20.34
N ALA A 117 -4.02 18.80 20.75
CA ALA A 117 -4.89 17.93 19.95
C ALA A 117 -5.89 17.18 20.83
N TYR A 118 -7.03 16.79 20.27
CA TYR A 118 -7.86 15.74 20.84
C TYR A 118 -7.30 14.39 20.40
N VAL A 119 -6.92 13.58 21.39
CA VAL A 119 -6.33 12.26 21.16
C VAL A 119 -7.36 11.19 21.45
N THR A 120 -7.70 10.42 20.43
CA THR A 120 -8.56 9.24 20.52
C THR A 120 -7.71 7.99 20.57
N LYS A 121 -7.83 7.22 21.66
CA LYS A 121 -7.14 5.93 21.78
C LYS A 121 -7.84 4.88 20.94
N LEU A 122 -7.06 4.15 20.16
CA LEU A 122 -7.52 3.00 19.39
C LEU A 122 -7.41 1.72 20.23
N GLU A 123 -8.32 0.76 19.99
CA GLU A 123 -8.29 -0.55 20.65
C GLU A 123 -7.25 -1.50 20.03
N ARG A 124 -6.84 -1.22 18.79
CA ARG A 124 -5.89 -2.00 18.01
C ARG A 124 -5.12 -1.07 17.07
N ASP A 125 -3.96 -1.53 16.62
CA ASP A 125 -3.23 -0.86 15.55
C ASP A 125 -4.03 -0.93 14.25
N ALA A 126 -4.23 0.21 13.59
CA ALA A 126 -4.90 0.31 12.31
C ALA A 126 -4.02 0.96 11.23
N TYR A 127 -2.89 1.56 11.61
CA TYR A 127 -2.19 2.54 10.78
C TYR A 127 -0.69 2.30 10.66
N SER A 128 -0.09 1.52 11.57
CA SER A 128 1.31 1.17 11.44
C SER A 128 1.57 0.49 10.12
N CYS A 129 2.63 0.93 9.45
CA CYS A 129 3.05 0.34 8.21
C CYS A 129 3.78 -0.98 8.48
N LEU A 130 3.42 -2.02 7.71
CA LEU A 130 4.17 -3.26 7.67
C LEU A 130 5.54 -2.99 7.05
N SER A 131 6.58 -3.55 7.67
CA SER A 131 7.94 -3.45 7.15
C SER A 131 8.05 -4.03 5.73
N PRO A 132 8.89 -3.47 4.86
CA PRO A 132 9.24 -4.10 3.59
C PRO A 132 9.75 -5.54 3.80
N PHE A 133 9.58 -6.40 2.80
CA PHE A 133 10.01 -7.80 2.84
C PHE A 133 10.55 -8.25 1.49
N GLY A 134 11.58 -9.10 1.49
CA GLY A 134 12.23 -9.56 0.26
C GLY A 134 13.12 -8.50 -0.38
N GLN A 135 13.58 -8.76 -1.61
CA GLN A 135 14.44 -7.87 -2.40
C GLN A 135 13.93 -7.84 -3.85
N PRO A 136 14.05 -6.72 -4.57
CA PRO A 136 13.76 -6.70 -6.01
C PRO A 136 14.54 -7.82 -6.75
N GLY A 137 13.93 -8.38 -7.79
CA GLY A 137 14.51 -9.49 -8.52
C GLY A 137 13.52 -10.23 -9.40
N GLU A 138 13.94 -11.39 -9.88
CA GLU A 138 13.11 -12.30 -10.67
C GLU A 138 12.64 -13.47 -9.81
N TYR A 139 11.33 -13.69 -9.80
CA TYR A 139 10.66 -14.74 -9.05
C TYR A 139 9.95 -15.69 -10.01
N THR A 140 10.17 -16.99 -9.85
CA THR A 140 9.51 -18.02 -10.67
C THR A 140 8.69 -18.97 -9.82
N ALA A 141 7.55 -19.39 -10.33
CA ALA A 141 6.73 -20.46 -9.78
C ALA A 141 6.23 -21.34 -10.92
N LYS A 142 6.05 -22.62 -10.63
CA LYS A 142 5.51 -23.60 -11.58
C LYS A 142 4.47 -24.46 -10.91
N HIS A 143 3.38 -24.73 -11.62
CA HIS A 143 2.38 -25.67 -11.18
C HIS A 143 1.79 -26.45 -12.33
N ILE A 144 1.27 -27.62 -12.01
CA ILE A 144 0.64 -28.52 -12.96
C ILE A 144 -0.82 -28.71 -12.56
N ILE A 145 -1.71 -28.63 -13.53
CA ILE A 145 -3.14 -28.91 -13.37
C ILE A 145 -3.50 -30.08 -14.27
N ALA A 146 -3.93 -31.20 -13.70
CA ALA A 146 -4.42 -32.35 -14.45
C ALA A 146 -5.90 -32.58 -14.17
N TRP A 147 -6.75 -32.39 -15.18
CA TRP A 147 -8.19 -32.59 -15.09
C TRP A 147 -8.56 -34.03 -15.46
N ASN A 148 -8.57 -34.91 -14.46
CA ASN A 148 -9.12 -36.26 -14.58
C ASN A 148 -10.42 -36.38 -13.73
N LYS A 149 -10.86 -37.59 -13.38
CA LYS A 149 -12.01 -37.82 -12.46
C LYS A 149 -11.89 -37.06 -11.12
N LYS A 150 -10.67 -36.76 -10.69
CA LYS A 150 -10.35 -35.83 -9.60
C LYS A 150 -9.30 -34.84 -10.11
N THR A 151 -9.56 -33.54 -10.01
CA THR A 151 -8.59 -32.51 -10.35
C THR A 151 -7.34 -32.68 -9.47
N HIS A 152 -6.19 -32.92 -10.10
CA HIS A 152 -4.90 -32.96 -9.42
C HIS A 152 -4.16 -31.64 -9.70
N ILE A 153 -3.75 -30.95 -8.63
CA ILE A 153 -2.95 -29.75 -8.71
C ILE A 153 -1.76 -29.87 -7.78
N GLU A 154 -0.57 -29.60 -8.31
CA GLU A 154 0.68 -29.61 -7.56
C GLU A 154 1.60 -28.46 -8.00
N GLY A 155 2.61 -28.17 -7.18
CA GLY A 155 3.53 -27.05 -7.38
C GLY A 155 3.10 -25.78 -6.66
N GLU A 156 3.53 -24.64 -7.19
CA GLU A 156 3.37 -23.32 -6.58
C GLU A 156 2.78 -22.33 -7.59
N ALA A 157 1.97 -21.40 -7.10
CA ALA A 157 1.38 -20.31 -7.86
C ALA A 157 1.68 -18.98 -7.18
N PHE A 158 1.73 -17.92 -7.97
CA PHE A 158 1.89 -16.56 -7.45
C PHE A 158 0.55 -15.85 -7.37
N PHE A 159 0.40 -15.08 -6.30
CA PHE A 159 -0.59 -14.03 -6.19
C PHE A 159 0.15 -12.69 -6.16
N LEU A 160 -0.08 -11.87 -7.19
CA LEU A 160 0.56 -10.57 -7.35
C LEU A 160 -0.47 -9.45 -7.20
N TRP A 161 -0.14 -8.49 -6.35
CA TRP A 161 -0.90 -7.29 -6.12
C TRP A 161 -0.03 -6.06 -6.34
N CYS A 162 -0.55 -5.11 -7.12
CA CYS A 162 0.04 -3.78 -7.19
C CYS A 162 -1.03 -2.70 -7.25
N THR A 163 -0.72 -1.55 -6.67
CA THR A 163 -1.57 -0.36 -6.77
C THR A 163 -1.23 0.40 -8.04
N LYS A 164 -2.23 0.60 -8.89
CA LYS A 164 -2.16 1.48 -10.04
C LYS A 164 -2.68 2.84 -9.63
N ASN A 165 -1.81 3.85 -9.72
CA ASN A 165 -2.23 5.23 -9.69
C ASN A 165 -2.83 5.59 -11.06
N ASP A 166 -4.11 5.31 -11.23
CA ASP A 166 -4.84 5.76 -12.41
C ASP A 166 -5.35 7.20 -12.15
N PRO A 167 -4.89 8.21 -12.91
CA PRO A 167 -5.33 9.59 -12.72
C PRO A 167 -6.83 9.82 -12.94
N ILE A 168 -7.55 8.85 -13.54
CA ILE A 168 -9.00 8.93 -13.78
C ILE A 168 -9.80 8.52 -12.53
N PHE A 169 -9.25 7.62 -11.70
CA PHE A 169 -9.91 7.16 -10.48
C PHE A 169 -9.29 7.84 -9.26
N SER A 170 -10.10 8.57 -8.50
CA SER A 170 -9.67 9.23 -7.26
C SER A 170 -9.37 8.25 -6.11
N ALA A 171 -9.46 6.94 -6.35
CA ALA A 171 -9.13 5.89 -5.40
C ALA A 171 -8.05 4.98 -6.01
N PRO A 172 -7.07 4.52 -5.23
CA PRO A 172 -6.09 3.54 -5.69
C PRO A 172 -6.82 2.32 -6.26
N SER A 173 -6.65 2.10 -7.56
CA SER A 173 -7.15 0.87 -8.19
C SER A 173 -6.12 -0.22 -7.97
N PHE A 174 -6.52 -1.25 -7.24
CA PHE A 174 -5.67 -2.41 -7.03
C PHE A 174 -5.86 -3.39 -8.18
N SER A 175 -4.77 -3.81 -8.82
CA SER A 175 -4.82 -4.95 -9.74
C SER A 175 -4.29 -6.19 -9.05
N THR A 176 -5.17 -7.17 -8.90
CA THR A 176 -4.91 -8.43 -8.20
C THR A 176 -4.92 -9.53 -9.25
N ASN A 177 -3.88 -10.36 -9.33
CA ASN A 177 -3.85 -11.45 -10.29
C ASN A 177 -3.25 -12.69 -9.66
N TRP A 178 -4.02 -13.77 -9.61
CA TRP A 178 -3.45 -15.10 -9.63
C TRP A 178 -2.72 -15.27 -10.96
N LEU A 179 -1.44 -15.63 -10.92
CA LEU A 179 -0.67 -15.88 -12.13
C LEU A 179 -0.84 -17.34 -12.53
N ASP A 180 -2.03 -17.64 -13.05
CA ASP A 180 -2.49 -18.96 -13.43
C ASP A 180 -2.74 -19.08 -14.95
N SER A 181 -3.36 -20.18 -15.38
CA SER A 181 -3.60 -20.44 -16.80
C SER A 181 -4.50 -19.42 -17.49
N LEU A 182 -5.36 -18.70 -16.75
CA LEU A 182 -6.23 -17.64 -17.31
C LEU A 182 -5.42 -16.40 -17.70
N HIS A 183 -4.23 -16.24 -17.14
CA HIS A 183 -3.34 -15.10 -17.35
C HIS A 183 -2.19 -15.41 -18.32
N ASN A 184 -2.34 -16.45 -19.15
CA ASN A 184 -1.33 -16.83 -20.13
C ASN A 184 -0.91 -15.65 -21.02
N THR A 185 0.36 -15.25 -20.91
CA THR A 185 0.93 -14.14 -21.69
C THR A 185 1.64 -14.62 -22.96
N ASN A 186 1.54 -15.92 -23.27
CA ASN A 186 2.22 -16.58 -24.39
C ASN A 186 3.74 -16.31 -24.39
N GLY A 187 4.34 -16.34 -23.19
CA GLY A 187 5.79 -16.18 -23.01
C GLY A 187 6.31 -14.75 -23.13
N LYS A 188 5.44 -13.74 -23.29
CA LYS A 188 5.83 -12.33 -23.29
C LYS A 188 5.73 -11.73 -21.89
N PHE A 189 6.67 -10.87 -21.53
CA PHE A 189 6.51 -10.05 -20.33
C PHE A 189 5.47 -8.96 -20.58
N LEU A 190 4.49 -8.87 -19.69
CA LEU A 190 3.51 -7.79 -19.64
C LEU A 190 3.84 -6.89 -18.46
N LYS A 191 3.90 -5.59 -18.73
CA LYS A 191 4.18 -4.56 -17.73
C LYS A 191 2.90 -4.19 -16.99
N LEU A 192 2.90 -4.29 -15.66
CA LEU A 192 1.78 -3.87 -14.82
C LEU A 192 1.89 -2.40 -14.43
N ILE A 193 3.07 -2.01 -13.96
CA ILE A 193 3.49 -0.66 -13.61
C ILE A 193 4.99 -0.53 -13.93
N PRO A 194 5.57 0.69 -14.00
CA PRO A 194 7.01 0.85 -14.22
C PRO A 194 7.83 0.03 -13.21
N GLY A 195 8.71 -0.84 -13.73
CA GLY A 195 9.57 -1.74 -12.97
C GLY A 195 8.90 -3.00 -12.39
N VAL A 196 7.62 -3.27 -12.68
CA VAL A 196 6.97 -4.54 -12.31
C VAL A 196 6.33 -5.18 -13.54
N GLU A 197 6.82 -6.36 -13.90
CA GLU A 197 6.39 -7.10 -15.07
C GLU A 197 6.13 -8.57 -14.70
N TYR A 198 5.24 -9.23 -15.44
CA TYR A 198 5.00 -10.66 -15.27
C TYR A 198 4.89 -11.37 -16.62
N LYS A 199 5.14 -12.66 -16.59
CA LYS A 199 5.03 -13.57 -17.73
C LYS A 199 4.39 -14.86 -17.24
N VAL A 200 3.40 -15.35 -17.96
CA VAL A 200 2.83 -16.67 -17.73
C VAL A 200 2.89 -17.47 -19.02
N VAL A 201 3.44 -18.68 -18.94
CA VAL A 201 3.48 -19.65 -20.02
C VAL A 201 2.60 -20.83 -19.62
N VAL A 202 1.70 -21.22 -20.52
CA VAL A 202 0.85 -22.40 -20.34
C VAL A 202 1.13 -23.38 -21.46
N GLU A 203 1.61 -24.56 -21.10
CA GLU A 203 1.79 -25.68 -22.02
C GLU A 203 0.68 -26.70 -21.79
N LYS A 204 -0.05 -27.03 -22.86
CA LYS A 204 -1.16 -27.99 -22.81
C LYS A 204 -0.73 -29.32 -23.42
N THR A 205 -0.80 -30.38 -22.61
CA THR A 205 -0.57 -31.76 -23.05
C THR A 205 -1.85 -32.58 -22.88
N VAL A 206 -2.28 -33.28 -23.94
CA VAL A 206 -3.39 -34.24 -23.87
C VAL A 206 -2.81 -35.64 -23.72
N LYS A 207 -3.19 -36.36 -22.66
CA LYS A 207 -2.81 -37.76 -22.47
C LYS A 207 -4.00 -38.67 -22.73
N HIS A 208 -3.74 -39.76 -23.43
CA HIS A 208 -4.73 -40.80 -23.71
C HIS A 208 -4.54 -42.00 -22.77
N ARG A 209 -5.64 -42.51 -22.23
CA ARG A 209 -5.75 -43.79 -21.53
C ARG A 209 -6.80 -44.62 -22.28
N LEU A 210 -6.80 -45.94 -22.11
CA LEU A 210 -7.85 -46.78 -22.70
C LEU A 210 -9.24 -46.21 -22.34
N PHE A 211 -9.99 -45.80 -23.37
CA PHE A 211 -11.32 -45.19 -23.33
C PHE A 211 -11.46 -43.79 -22.68
N SER A 212 -10.36 -43.07 -22.43
CA SER A 212 -10.46 -41.68 -21.93
C SER A 212 -9.25 -40.83 -22.35
N SER A 213 -9.48 -39.53 -22.55
CA SER A 213 -8.42 -38.53 -22.61
C SER A 213 -8.52 -37.63 -21.38
N TYR A 214 -7.39 -37.08 -20.96
CA TYR A 214 -7.36 -36.02 -19.95
C TYR A 214 -6.31 -34.98 -20.32
N GLU A 215 -6.56 -33.75 -19.91
CA GLU A 215 -5.72 -32.60 -20.19
C GLU A 215 -4.82 -32.30 -18.99
N ILE A 216 -3.56 -32.00 -19.28
CA ILE A 216 -2.57 -31.51 -18.34
C ILE A 216 -2.15 -30.12 -18.80
N LEU A 217 -2.22 -29.13 -17.91
CA LEU A 217 -1.55 -27.85 -18.08
C LEU A 217 -0.30 -27.81 -17.22
N ASP A 218 0.83 -27.45 -17.82
CA ASP A 218 2.00 -26.96 -17.11
C ASP A 218 1.98 -25.43 -17.19
N VAL A 219 1.95 -24.79 -16.04
CA VAL A 219 1.87 -23.33 -15.91
C VAL A 219 3.15 -22.85 -15.24
N SER A 220 3.91 -22.01 -15.95
CA SER A 220 5.08 -21.32 -15.41
C SER A 220 4.84 -19.83 -15.36
N ALA A 221 4.91 -19.27 -14.16
CA ALA A 221 4.82 -17.84 -13.91
C ALA A 221 6.20 -17.26 -13.55
N THR A 222 6.52 -16.11 -14.12
CA THR A 222 7.70 -15.31 -13.77
C THR A 222 7.23 -13.90 -13.43
N VAL A 223 7.65 -13.36 -12.29
CA VAL A 223 7.46 -11.96 -11.90
C VAL A 223 8.82 -11.31 -11.80
N LYS A 224 9.00 -10.17 -12.46
CA LYS A 224 10.21 -9.37 -12.40
C LYS A 224 9.90 -8.03 -11.73
N ILE A 225 10.65 -7.73 -10.68
CA ILE A 225 10.56 -6.49 -9.92
C ILE A 225 11.93 -5.82 -9.99
N SER A 226 12.03 -4.68 -10.66
CA SER A 226 13.29 -3.93 -10.79
C SER A 226 13.61 -3.18 -9.50
N GLU A 227 14.89 -2.90 -9.25
CA GLU A 227 15.32 -2.06 -8.10
C GLU A 227 14.78 -0.63 -8.16
N ASP A 228 14.55 -0.11 -9.37
CA ASP A 228 14.01 1.22 -9.65
C ASP A 228 12.50 1.22 -9.91
N HIS A 229 11.78 0.21 -9.42
CA HIS A 229 10.34 0.13 -9.62
C HIS A 229 9.62 1.38 -9.07
N MET A 230 8.47 1.70 -9.66
CA MET A 230 7.62 2.78 -9.17
C MET A 230 7.34 2.60 -7.67
N LYS A 231 7.52 3.66 -6.88
CA LYS A 231 7.32 3.61 -5.42
C LYS A 231 5.82 3.55 -5.12
N THR A 232 5.27 2.34 -5.04
CA THR A 232 3.85 2.10 -4.76
C THR A 232 3.69 0.80 -3.98
N LYS A 233 2.50 0.57 -3.42
CA LYS A 233 2.17 -0.68 -2.74
C LYS A 233 2.24 -1.87 -3.72
N ILE A 234 3.22 -2.74 -3.51
CA ILE A 234 3.44 -3.99 -4.24
C ILE A 234 3.49 -5.13 -3.22
N TRP A 235 2.78 -6.22 -3.51
CA TRP A 235 2.81 -7.45 -2.71
C TRP A 235 2.85 -8.66 -3.63
N LEU A 236 3.85 -9.51 -3.46
CA LEU A 236 3.95 -10.80 -4.14
C LEU A 236 3.98 -11.90 -3.08
N ALA A 237 3.03 -12.83 -3.20
CA ALA A 237 2.96 -14.01 -2.37
C ALA A 237 3.06 -15.28 -3.23
N ARG A 238 3.65 -16.34 -2.66
CA ARG A 238 3.82 -17.65 -3.28
C ARG A 238 3.06 -18.68 -2.47
N PHE A 239 2.08 -19.32 -3.11
CA PHE A 239 1.23 -20.31 -2.47
C PHE A 239 1.40 -21.68 -3.11
N PRO A 240 1.21 -22.77 -2.36
CA PRO A 240 0.93 -24.07 -2.94
C PRO A 240 -0.22 -23.99 -3.95
N ALA A 241 -0.02 -24.45 -5.18
CA ALA A 241 -1.00 -24.30 -6.27
C ALA A 241 -2.37 -24.94 -5.97
N LYS A 242 -2.41 -25.89 -5.05
CA LYS A 242 -3.64 -26.50 -4.50
C LYS A 242 -4.61 -25.48 -3.88
N GLU A 243 -4.18 -24.25 -3.67
CA GLU A 243 -4.94 -23.11 -3.13
C GLU A 243 -5.68 -22.31 -4.22
N LEU A 244 -5.38 -22.55 -5.50
CA LEU A 244 -6.20 -22.10 -6.62
C LEU A 244 -7.59 -22.76 -6.65
N LEU A 245 -7.86 -23.74 -5.78
CA LEU A 245 -9.11 -24.49 -5.75
C LEU A 245 -10.12 -23.88 -4.75
N PRO A 246 -11.42 -23.80 -5.13
CA PRO A 246 -12.42 -23.07 -4.36
C PRO A 246 -12.79 -23.49 -2.95
N ALA A 247 -12.29 -24.61 -2.48
CA ALA A 247 -12.76 -25.22 -1.25
C ALA A 247 -11.85 -25.01 -0.03
N LYS A 248 -10.78 -24.19 -0.11
CA LYS A 248 -9.82 -24.07 0.99
C LYS A 248 -9.94 -22.75 1.76
N PRO A 249 -9.86 -22.81 3.11
CA PRO A 249 -9.81 -21.61 3.94
C PRO A 249 -8.58 -20.77 3.58
N PRO A 250 -8.61 -19.46 3.86
CA PRO A 250 -7.54 -18.56 3.46
C PRO A 250 -6.25 -18.99 4.14
N VAL A 251 -5.20 -19.10 3.34
CA VAL A 251 -3.86 -19.20 3.87
C VAL A 251 -3.37 -17.81 4.20
N ASN A 252 -2.68 -17.69 5.34
CA ASN A 252 -2.15 -16.42 5.79
C ASN A 252 -1.18 -15.84 4.72
N ILE A 253 -1.62 -14.81 3.99
CA ILE A 253 -0.85 -14.16 2.92
C ILE A 253 0.49 -13.62 3.44
N VAL A 254 0.54 -13.19 4.70
CA VAL A 254 1.76 -12.69 5.34
C VAL A 254 2.82 -13.78 5.40
N ASN A 255 2.45 -15.01 5.72
CA ASN A 255 3.39 -16.14 5.80
C ASN A 255 3.91 -16.61 4.44
N ASN A 256 3.21 -16.28 3.36
CA ASN A 256 3.57 -16.66 1.99
C ASN A 256 4.19 -15.51 1.21
N THR A 257 4.44 -14.38 1.89
CA THR A 257 5.03 -13.19 1.27
C THR A 257 6.46 -13.48 0.86
N ILE A 258 6.79 -13.18 -0.39
CA ILE A 258 8.16 -13.26 -0.92
C ILE A 258 8.69 -11.89 -1.35
N TYR A 259 7.79 -10.92 -1.56
CA TYR A 259 8.12 -9.51 -1.76
C TYR A 259 7.00 -8.62 -1.23
N ARG A 260 7.36 -7.54 -0.52
CA ARG A 260 6.45 -6.48 -0.10
C ARG A 260 7.17 -5.14 -0.07
N TYR A 261 6.58 -4.15 -0.73
CA TYR A 261 7.04 -2.77 -0.72
C TYR A 261 5.86 -1.80 -0.65
N GLY A 262 6.07 -0.62 -0.05
CA GLY A 262 5.08 0.45 0.08
C GLY A 262 4.43 0.50 1.45
N ARG A 263 3.55 1.49 1.66
CA ARG A 263 2.88 1.78 2.94
C ARG A 263 1.71 0.82 3.22
N TRP A 264 1.99 -0.47 3.29
CA TRP A 264 1.00 -1.50 3.64
C TRP A 264 0.60 -1.42 5.11
N GLN A 265 -0.67 -1.65 5.43
CA GLN A 265 -1.22 -1.63 6.79
C GLN A 265 -2.13 -2.86 6.98
N ASP A 266 -2.51 -3.18 8.21
CA ASP A 266 -3.33 -4.36 8.51
C ASP A 266 -4.69 -4.36 7.78
N ASP A 267 -5.34 -3.20 7.65
CA ASP A 267 -6.59 -3.11 6.89
C ASP A 267 -6.39 -3.39 5.40
N HIS A 268 -5.21 -3.09 4.84
CA HIS A 268 -4.86 -3.51 3.48
C HIS A 268 -4.65 -5.03 3.38
N VAL A 269 -4.08 -5.66 4.41
CA VAL A 269 -3.96 -7.13 4.48
C VAL A 269 -5.34 -7.78 4.51
N LYS A 270 -6.28 -7.18 5.24
CA LYS A 270 -7.67 -7.66 5.24
C LYS A 270 -8.28 -7.55 3.84
N GLN A 271 -8.13 -6.42 3.15
CA GLN A 271 -8.60 -6.26 1.76
C GLN A 271 -7.95 -7.26 0.79
N LEU A 272 -6.66 -7.55 0.98
CA LEU A 272 -5.92 -8.60 0.26
C LEU A 272 -6.56 -9.97 0.45
N CYS A 273 -6.81 -10.37 1.71
CA CYS A 273 -7.47 -11.62 2.05
C CYS A 273 -8.91 -11.68 1.50
N ASP A 274 -9.66 -10.58 1.56
CA ASP A 274 -11.03 -10.52 1.03
C ASP A 274 -11.05 -10.64 -0.50
N SER A 275 -10.09 -10.03 -1.20
CA SER A 275 -9.99 -10.11 -2.66
C SER A 275 -9.53 -11.49 -3.12
N TYR A 276 -8.65 -12.15 -2.36
CA TYR A 276 -8.32 -13.56 -2.57
C TYR A 276 -9.59 -14.44 -2.62
N HIS A 277 -10.63 -14.11 -1.84
CA HIS A 277 -11.91 -14.85 -1.84
C HIS A 277 -12.84 -14.57 -3.02
N HIS A 278 -12.65 -13.49 -3.78
CA HIS A 278 -13.55 -13.13 -4.88
C HIS A 278 -13.17 -13.74 -6.23
N PHE A 279 -11.95 -14.27 -6.36
CA PHE A 279 -11.44 -14.89 -7.60
C PHE A 279 -11.43 -16.41 -7.57
N VAL A 280 -12.14 -16.99 -6.62
CA VAL A 280 -12.11 -18.40 -6.27
C VAL A 280 -13.52 -18.98 -6.42
#